data_AF-A0A7S1C0W5-F1
#
_entry.id   AF-A0A7S1C0W5-F1
#
_cell.length_a   1.000
_cell.length_b   1.000
_cell.length_c   1.000
_cell.angle_alpha   90.00
_cell.angle_beta   90.00
_cell.angle_gamma   90.00
#
_symmetry.space_group_name_H-M   'P 1'
#
loop_
_entity.id
_entity.type
_entity.pdbx_description
1 polymer ?
#
loop_
_entity_poly.entity_id
_entity_poly.type
_entity_poly.pdbx_seq_one_letter_code
_entity_poly.pdbx_strand_id
1 'polypeptide(L)'
;VYSSSVKTGQHTDPVWQVHWQKEDLTKDPRFSSISSDGRVADWSMTKNELKMEVQMHLKLVGPDAAKGAGRGGREHGDADLGGLAGGNCFDFNPFQEHIFIVGTEEGNIHKCSR
;
A
#
# COMPACT_ATOMS: atom_id res chain seq x y z
N VAL A 1 11.07 11.75 -19.21
CA VAL A 1 10.41 10.49 -18.81
C VAL A 1 10.73 10.27 -17.34
N TYR A 2 9.71 10.04 -16.51
CA TYR A 2 9.91 9.70 -15.09
C TYR A 2 10.17 8.21 -14.95
N SER A 3 11.10 7.83 -14.08
CA SER A 3 11.41 6.42 -13.77
C SER A 3 11.67 6.27 -12.28
N SER A 4 11.18 5.18 -11.70
CA SER A 4 11.59 4.72 -10.38
C SER A 4 13.06 4.29 -10.41
N SER A 5 13.72 4.32 -9.25
CA SER A 5 15.10 3.87 -9.07
C SER A 5 15.34 3.50 -7.61
N VAL A 6 16.43 2.81 -7.31
CA VAL A 6 16.84 2.56 -5.90
C VAL A 6 16.94 3.88 -5.10
N LYS A 7 17.34 4.99 -5.74
CA LYS A 7 17.50 6.28 -5.06
C LYS A 7 16.18 6.96 -4.72
N THR A 8 15.22 6.88 -5.64
CA THR A 8 13.90 7.53 -5.50
C THR A 8 12.84 6.59 -4.93
N GLY A 9 13.21 5.33 -4.71
CA GLY A 9 12.37 4.23 -4.30
C GLY A 9 11.84 3.41 -5.49
N GLN A 10 11.74 2.11 -5.27
CA GLN A 10 11.15 1.13 -6.19
C GLN A 10 10.62 -0.06 -5.40
N HIS A 11 9.62 -0.74 -5.94
CA HIS A 11 9.24 -2.06 -5.46
C HIS A 11 10.35 -3.07 -5.75
N THR A 12 10.41 -4.12 -4.94
CA THR A 12 11.39 -5.21 -5.13
C THR A 12 10.85 -6.37 -5.94
N ASP A 13 9.52 -6.43 -6.12
CA ASP A 13 8.79 -7.46 -6.86
C ASP A 13 7.78 -6.81 -7.84
N PRO A 14 7.06 -7.58 -8.68
CA PRO A 14 6.13 -7.02 -9.66
C PRO A 14 5.10 -6.07 -9.06
N VAL A 15 4.80 -4.99 -9.79
CA VAL A 15 3.72 -4.05 -9.47
C VAL A 15 2.48 -4.49 -10.23
N TRP A 16 1.40 -4.80 -9.51
CA TRP A 16 0.19 -5.38 -10.10
C TRP A 16 -0.86 -4.34 -10.48
N GLN A 17 -1.00 -3.30 -9.65
CA GLN A 17 -1.99 -2.25 -9.88
C GLN A 17 -1.45 -0.90 -9.44
N VAL A 18 -1.84 0.15 -10.17
CA VAL A 18 -1.64 1.55 -9.81
C VAL A 18 -2.97 2.31 -9.85
N HIS A 19 -3.11 3.36 -9.05
CA HIS A 19 -4.31 4.19 -9.01
C HIS A 19 -3.97 5.66 -8.79
N TRP A 20 -4.41 6.51 -9.71
CA TRP A 20 -4.27 7.96 -9.59
C TRP A 20 -5.08 8.48 -8.40
N GLN A 21 -4.44 9.28 -7.56
CA GLN A 21 -5.15 10.00 -6.51
C GLN A 21 -5.87 11.20 -7.15
N LYS A 22 -6.99 11.60 -6.55
CA LYS A 22 -7.74 12.76 -7.02
C LYS A 22 -6.86 14.00 -7.04
N GLU A 23 -6.86 14.67 -8.18
CA GLU A 23 -6.00 15.82 -8.44
C GLU A 23 -6.44 17.02 -7.61
N ASP A 24 -5.54 17.51 -6.78
CA ASP A 24 -5.61 18.88 -6.27
C ASP A 24 -4.77 19.72 -7.22
N LEU A 25 -5.39 20.62 -7.97
CA LEU A 25 -4.74 21.45 -9.01
C LEU A 25 -3.55 22.27 -8.48
N THR A 26 -3.40 22.38 -7.16
CA THR A 26 -2.31 23.08 -6.50
C THR A 26 -1.14 22.18 -6.10
N LYS A 27 -1.27 20.86 -6.26
CA LYS A 27 -0.29 19.86 -5.81
C LYS A 27 0.28 19.07 -6.98
N ASP A 28 1.49 18.57 -6.79
CA ASP A 28 2.09 17.61 -7.71
C ASP A 28 1.19 16.37 -7.88
N PRO A 29 1.11 15.78 -9.10
CA PRO A 29 0.34 14.56 -9.33
C PRO A 29 0.81 13.42 -8.44
N ARG A 30 -0.14 12.64 -7.92
CA ARG A 30 0.14 11.48 -7.05
C ARG A 30 -0.64 10.26 -7.47
N PHE A 31 -0.05 9.08 -7.27
CA PHE A 31 -0.71 7.80 -7.47
C PHE A 31 -0.25 6.80 -6.42
N SER A 32 -1.03 5.75 -6.18
CA SER A 32 -0.62 4.63 -5.33
C SER A 32 -0.32 3.40 -6.18
N SER A 33 0.48 2.49 -5.66
CA SER A 33 0.80 1.19 -6.24
C SER A 33 0.73 0.07 -5.20
N ILE A 34 0.53 -1.15 -5.67
CA ILE A 34 0.59 -2.38 -4.87
C ILE A 34 1.45 -3.43 -5.58
N SER A 35 2.22 -4.19 -4.80
CA SER A 35 3.18 -5.16 -5.30
C SER A 35 3.22 -6.45 -4.47
N SER A 36 3.69 -7.52 -5.10
CA SER A 36 4.02 -8.79 -4.44
C SER A 36 5.08 -8.63 -3.33
N ASP A 37 5.82 -7.53 -3.28
CA ASP A 37 6.75 -7.24 -2.16
C ASP A 37 6.03 -6.87 -0.85
N GLY A 38 4.70 -6.95 -0.85
CA GLY A 38 3.83 -6.70 0.27
C GLY A 38 3.71 -5.23 0.65
N ARG A 39 4.13 -4.31 -0.22
CA ARG A 39 4.00 -2.88 0.01
C ARG A 39 2.86 -2.29 -0.80
N VAL A 40 2.11 -1.40 -0.15
CA VAL A 40 1.32 -0.39 -0.84
C VAL A 40 2.08 0.93 -0.67
N ALA A 41 2.39 1.59 -1.78
CA ALA A 41 3.21 2.78 -1.80
C ALA A 41 2.51 3.93 -2.52
N ASP A 42 2.73 5.14 -2.04
CA ASP A 42 2.33 6.37 -2.71
C ASP A 42 3.52 6.93 -3.49
N TRP A 43 3.21 7.53 -4.62
CA TRP A 43 4.16 8.11 -5.54
C TRP A 43 3.81 9.57 -5.76
N SER A 44 4.82 10.43 -5.63
CA SER A 44 4.72 11.85 -5.96
C SER A 44 5.58 12.17 -7.17
N MET A 45 4.96 12.83 -8.15
CA MET A 45 5.59 13.19 -9.41
C MET A 45 5.95 14.67 -9.38
N THR A 46 7.11 14.99 -8.81
CA THR A 46 7.63 16.38 -8.78
C THR A 46 8.28 16.70 -10.13
N LYS A 47 8.75 17.93 -10.37
CA LYS A 47 9.34 18.35 -11.66
C LYS A 47 10.47 17.44 -12.21
N ASN A 48 11.25 16.80 -11.34
CA ASN A 48 12.47 16.09 -11.74
C ASN A 48 12.56 14.64 -11.24
N GLU A 49 11.67 14.21 -10.35
CA GLU A 49 11.76 12.88 -9.74
C GLU A 49 10.38 12.25 -9.54
N LEU A 50 10.38 10.91 -9.62
CA LEU A 50 9.27 10.08 -9.20
C LEU A 50 9.64 9.46 -7.86
N LYS A 51 9.09 10.02 -6.78
CA LYS A 51 9.45 9.67 -5.42
C LYS A 51 8.42 8.71 -4.82
N MET A 52 8.90 7.59 -4.32
CA MET A 52 8.10 6.58 -3.61
C MET A 52 8.08 6.87 -2.10
N GLU A 53 6.94 6.62 -1.47
CA GLU A 53 6.76 6.57 -0.03
C GLU A 53 5.94 5.31 0.31
N VAL A 54 6.48 4.43 1.15
CA VAL A 54 5.74 3.22 1.56
C VAL A 54 4.68 3.62 2.57
N GLN A 55 3.41 3.45 2.19
CA GLN A 55 2.24 3.77 3.01
C GLN A 55 1.94 2.64 4.00
N MET A 56 2.00 1.38 3.56
CA MET A 56 1.77 0.23 4.43
C MET A 56 2.54 -1.02 4.00
N HIS A 57 2.72 -1.92 4.96
CA HIS A 57 3.19 -3.28 4.75
C HIS A 57 2.05 -4.27 5.03
N LEU A 58 1.72 -5.12 4.06
CA LEU A 58 0.72 -6.16 4.18
C LEU A 58 1.34 -7.32 4.96
N LYS A 59 0.76 -7.65 6.11
CA LYS A 59 1.26 -8.71 6.98
C LYS A 59 0.51 -10.01 6.75
N LEU A 60 1.22 -11.13 6.77
CA LEU A 60 0.57 -12.44 6.80
C LEU A 60 -0.29 -12.58 8.06
N VAL A 61 -1.55 -12.97 7.86
CA VAL A 61 -2.47 -13.27 8.96
C VAL A 61 -2.36 -14.76 9.29
N GLY A 62 -1.74 -15.07 10.42
CA GLY A 62 -1.72 -16.43 10.95
C GLY A 62 -3.10 -16.89 11.44
N PRO A 63 -3.32 -18.22 11.60
CA PRO A 63 -4.62 -18.79 11.99
C PRO A 63 -5.18 -18.24 13.32
N ASP A 64 -4.33 -17.75 14.22
CA ASP A 64 -4.75 -17.17 15.51
C ASP A 64 -5.05 -15.66 15.45
N ALA A 65 -4.57 -14.94 14.42
CA ALA A 65 -4.74 -13.49 14.29
C ALA A 65 -6.15 -13.08 13.81
N ALA A 66 -6.90 -13.99 13.20
CA ALA A 66 -8.27 -13.75 12.74
C ALA A 66 -9.26 -13.44 13.89
N LYS A 67 -8.88 -13.70 15.15
CA LYS A 67 -9.73 -13.43 16.33
C LYS A 67 -9.63 -11.99 16.86
N GLY A 68 -8.72 -11.16 16.36
CA GLY A 68 -8.40 -9.84 16.94
C GLY A 68 -8.86 -8.61 16.14
N ALA A 69 -9.29 -8.75 14.88
CA ALA A 69 -9.50 -7.62 13.97
C ALA A 69 -10.73 -6.73 14.25
N GLY A 70 -11.35 -6.85 15.44
CA GLY A 70 -12.55 -6.13 15.84
C GLY A 70 -12.33 -4.84 16.64
N ARG A 71 -11.10 -4.51 17.07
CA ARG A 71 -10.88 -3.31 17.89
C ARG A 71 -9.58 -2.61 17.52
N GLY A 72 -9.67 -1.33 17.20
CA GLY A 72 -8.53 -0.46 16.94
C GLY A 72 -7.48 -0.60 18.04
N GLY A 73 -6.33 -1.18 17.67
CA GLY A 73 -5.17 -1.36 18.52
C GLY A 73 -3.94 -0.95 17.75
N ARG A 74 -3.41 0.24 18.09
CA ARG A 74 -1.99 0.53 17.89
C ARG A 74 -1.20 -0.49 18.68
N GLU A 75 -0.38 -1.29 18.02
CA GLU A 75 0.76 -1.93 18.66
C GLU A 75 2.00 -1.75 17.76
N HIS A 76 2.72 -0.68 18.08
CA HIS A 76 4.11 -0.51 17.75
C HIS A 76 4.88 -1.33 18.79
N GLY A 77 5.57 -2.41 18.39
CA GLY A 77 6.34 -3.22 19.32
C GLY A 77 6.73 -4.60 18.80
N ASP A 78 7.86 -4.66 18.09
CA ASP A 78 8.83 -5.76 18.06
C ASP A 78 8.33 -7.20 18.24
N ALA A 79 7.87 -7.81 17.15
CA ALA A 79 8.11 -9.22 16.78
C ALA A 79 7.35 -9.57 15.48
N ASP A 80 7.57 -8.83 14.40
CA ASP A 80 6.99 -9.15 13.09
C ASP A 80 7.84 -10.21 12.38
N LEU A 81 7.93 -11.41 12.97
CA LEU A 81 8.47 -12.60 12.30
C LEU A 81 7.48 -13.17 11.27
N GLY A 82 6.29 -12.58 11.14
CA GLY A 82 5.37 -12.86 10.05
C GLY A 82 5.92 -12.23 8.76
N GLY A 83 6.12 -13.05 7.74
CA GLY A 83 6.45 -12.54 6.41
C GLY A 83 5.41 -11.54 5.89
N LEU A 84 5.78 -10.83 4.84
CA LEU A 84 4.84 -9.95 4.14
C LEU A 84 3.88 -10.80 3.28
N ALA A 85 2.62 -10.38 3.25
CA ALA A 85 1.60 -10.92 2.37
C ALA A 85 1.74 -10.28 0.98
N GLY A 86 1.67 -11.07 -0.09
CA GLY A 86 1.81 -10.57 -1.45
C GLY A 86 0.61 -9.69 -1.84
N GLY A 87 0.84 -8.43 -2.22
CA GLY A 87 -0.24 -7.52 -2.63
C GLY A 87 -0.56 -7.63 -4.12
N ASN A 88 -1.84 -7.82 -4.47
CA ASN A 88 -2.27 -7.97 -5.87
C ASN A 88 -3.16 -6.82 -6.37
N CYS A 89 -4.14 -6.41 -5.57
CA CYS A 89 -5.07 -5.36 -5.99
C CYS A 89 -5.54 -4.50 -4.82
N PHE A 90 -6.00 -3.29 -5.14
CA PHE A 90 -6.76 -2.46 -4.22
C PHE A 90 -7.97 -1.83 -4.92
N ASP A 91 -8.90 -1.34 -4.13
CA ASP A 91 -9.95 -0.44 -4.62
C ASP A 91 -10.30 0.61 -3.57
N PHE A 92 -10.44 1.86 -4.01
CA PHE A 92 -10.69 3.01 -3.14
C PHE A 92 -12.18 3.32 -3.10
N ASN A 93 -12.72 3.57 -1.91
CA ASN A 93 -14.13 3.88 -1.77
C ASN A 93 -14.42 5.26 -2.41
N PRO A 94 -15.35 5.35 -3.38
CA PRO A 94 -15.61 6.59 -4.12
C PRO A 94 -16.27 7.69 -3.28
N PHE A 95 -16.85 7.34 -2.13
CA PHE A 95 -17.50 8.28 -1.20
C PHE A 95 -16.62 8.63 0.01
N GLN A 96 -15.70 7.74 0.37
CA GLN A 96 -14.80 7.89 1.52
C GLN A 96 -13.38 7.57 1.07
N GLU A 97 -12.72 8.53 0.42
CA GLU A 97 -11.41 8.33 -0.25
C GLU A 97 -10.28 7.85 0.69
N HIS A 98 -10.43 8.04 2.00
CA HIS A 98 -9.50 7.52 3.00
C HIS A 98 -9.63 6.00 3.20
N ILE A 99 -10.76 5.38 2.84
CA ILE A 99 -11.02 3.96 2.98
C ILE A 99 -10.76 3.24 1.66
N PHE A 100 -10.06 2.12 1.73
CA PHE A 100 -9.83 1.24 0.60
C PHE A 100 -9.77 -0.21 1.06
N ILE A 101 -9.90 -1.12 0.10
CA ILE A 101 -9.71 -2.55 0.32
C ILE A 101 -8.46 -3.02 -0.43
N VAL A 102 -7.82 -4.07 0.08
CA VAL A 102 -6.66 -4.71 -0.53
C VAL A 102 -6.90 -6.21 -0.63
N GLY A 103 -6.63 -6.79 -1.80
CA GLY A 103 -6.57 -8.23 -2.01
C GLY A 103 -5.13 -8.74 -2.00
N THR A 104 -4.89 -9.84 -1.28
CA THR A 104 -3.57 -10.47 -1.16
C THR A 104 -3.50 -11.81 -1.89
N GLU A 105 -2.28 -12.30 -2.13
CA GLU A 105 -2.00 -13.59 -2.77
C GLU A 105 -2.51 -14.78 -1.93
N GLU A 106 -2.57 -14.62 -0.62
CA GLU A 106 -3.05 -15.64 0.32
C GLU A 106 -4.59 -15.74 0.35
N GLY A 107 -5.28 -14.95 -0.47
CA GLY A 107 -6.74 -14.96 -0.59
C GLY A 107 -7.47 -14.12 0.46
N ASN A 108 -6.75 -13.36 1.29
CA ASN A 108 -7.35 -12.45 2.25
C ASN A 108 -7.73 -11.12 1.59
N ILE A 109 -8.81 -10.51 2.09
CA ILE A 109 -9.22 -9.15 1.75
C ILE A 109 -9.18 -8.30 3.01
N HIS A 110 -8.40 -7.21 2.97
CA HIS A 110 -8.23 -6.30 4.10
C HIS A 110 -8.93 -4.97 3.82
N LYS A 111 -9.64 -4.45 4.81
CA LYS A 111 -10.08 -3.04 4.81
C LYS A 111 -9.01 -2.20 5.48
N CYS A 112 -8.59 -1.13 4.82
CA CYS A 112 -7.55 -0.23 5.26
C CYS A 112 -8.04 1.23 5.29
N SER A 113 -7.29 2.10 5.98
CA SER A 113 -7.46 3.56 5.93
C SER A 113 -6.12 4.22 5.69
N ARG A 114 -6.10 5.26 4.85
CA ARG A 114 -5.00 6.23 4.77
C ARG A 114 -4.98 7.14 5.99
#